data_AF-A0A924X0G0-F1
#
_entry.id   AF-A0A924X0G0-F1
#
_cell.length_a   1.000
_cell.length_b   1.000
_cell.length_c   1.000
_cell.angle_alpha   90.00
_cell.angle_beta   90.00
_cell.angle_gamma   90.00
#
_symmetry.space_group_name_H-M   'P 1'
#
loop_
_entity.id
_entity.type
_entity.pdbx_description
1 polymer ?
#
loop_
_entity_poly.entity_id
_entity_poly.type
_entity_poly.pdbx_seq_one_letter_code
_entity_poly.pdbx_strand_id
1 'polypeptide(L)'
;TSMRRKGNGWDNAPMESFFDTIKTESLHHYRFKTRETAKRILFEYNEVFYNRIRRHAKIGNQIPADFANQYYISNQIAASF
;
A
#
# COMPACT_ATOMS: atom_id res chain seq x y z
N THR A 1 3.66 14.10 -21.46
CA THR A 1 5.08 13.74 -21.29
C THR A 1 5.43 13.82 -19.81
N SER A 2 5.74 12.67 -19.20
CA SER A 2 6.58 12.45 -18.01
C SER A 2 6.82 13.64 -17.06
N MET A 3 6.08 13.72 -15.95
CA MET A 3 6.46 14.58 -14.81
C MET A 3 7.52 13.86 -13.95
N ARG A 4 8.75 13.80 -14.45
CA ARG A 4 9.93 13.52 -13.62
C ARG A 4 10.18 14.73 -12.72
N ARG A 5 9.49 14.78 -11.57
CA ARG A 5 10.10 15.39 -10.40
C ARG A 5 11.12 14.37 -9.94
N LYS A 6 12.37 14.77 -9.70
CA LYS A 6 13.46 13.91 -9.20
C LYS A 6 13.14 13.49 -7.75
N GLY A 7 12.09 12.69 -7.59
CA GLY A 7 11.81 11.93 -6.40
C GLY A 7 12.70 10.70 -6.44
N ASN A 8 13.31 10.40 -5.31
CA ASN A 8 14.03 9.17 -5.05
C ASN A 8 13.26 7.98 -5.68
N GLY A 9 13.84 7.28 -6.66
CA GLY A 9 13.13 6.23 -7.42
C GLY A 9 12.58 5.09 -6.53
N TRP A 10 13.12 5.00 -5.31
CA TRP A 10 12.69 4.11 -4.25
C TRP A 10 11.32 4.43 -3.66
N ASP A 11 10.84 5.68 -3.74
CA ASP A 11 9.51 6.08 -3.25
C ASP A 11 8.44 5.91 -4.33
N ASN A 12 8.81 6.12 -5.60
CA ASN A 12 7.88 6.00 -6.72
C ASN A 12 7.63 4.55 -7.12
N ALA A 13 8.67 3.70 -7.16
CA ALA A 13 8.55 2.28 -7.53
C ALA A 13 7.55 1.47 -6.68
N PRO A 14 7.55 1.55 -5.32
CA PRO A 14 6.58 0.82 -4.51
C PRO A 14 5.16 1.34 -4.69
N MET A 15 4.98 2.66 -4.88
CA MET A 15 3.67 3.23 -5.18
C MET A 15 3.15 2.83 -6.55
N GLU A 16 4.01 2.79 -7.58
CA GLU A 16 3.63 2.32 -8.91
C GLU A 16 3.22 0.84 -8.89
N SER A 17 3.99 -0.02 -8.22
CA SER A 17 3.64 -1.44 -8.07
C SER A 17 2.33 -1.65 -7.29
N PHE A 18 2.09 -0.83 -6.26
CA PHE A 18 0.83 -0.82 -5.52
C PHE A 18 -0.37 -0.46 -6.40
N PHE A 19 -0.27 0.63 -7.17
CA PHE A 19 -1.34 1.04 -8.07
C PHE A 19 -1.57 0.06 -9.21
N ASP A 20 -0.52 -0.59 -9.71
CA ASP A 20 -0.62 -1.63 -10.73
C ASP A 20 -1.36 -2.87 -10.20
N THR A 21 -1.04 -3.28 -8.98
CA THR A 21 -1.74 -4.34 -8.26
C THR A 21 -3.23 -4.03 -8.12
N ILE A 22 -3.59 -2.84 -7.64
CA ILE A 22 -4.99 -2.44 -7.46
C ILE A 22 -5.74 -2.48 -8.79
N LYS A 23 -5.12 -1.98 -9.86
CA LYS A 23 -5.72 -1.98 -11.20
C LYS A 23 -5.98 -3.40 -11.70
N THR A 24 -5.06 -4.32 -11.43
CA THR A 24 -5.13 -5.71 -11.90
C THR A 24 -6.10 -6.55 -11.06
N GLU A 25 -6.02 -6.45 -9.73
CA GLU A 25 -6.80 -7.29 -8.81
C GLU A 25 -8.22 -6.77 -8.56
N SER A 26 -8.43 -5.44 -8.56
CA SER A 26 -9.66 -4.83 -8.05
C SER A 26 -10.40 -3.98 -9.09
N LEU A 27 -9.68 -3.20 -9.91
CA LEU A 27 -10.32 -2.22 -10.81
C LEU A 27 -10.63 -2.72 -12.21
N HIS A 28 -10.04 -3.84 -12.66
CA HIS A 28 -10.25 -4.34 -14.03
C HIS A 28 -11.72 -4.66 -14.35
N HIS A 29 -12.52 -4.98 -13.32
CA HIS A 29 -13.94 -5.28 -13.46
C HIS A 29 -14.88 -4.13 -13.01
N TYR A 30 -14.32 -3.04 -12.47
CA TYR A 30 -15.12 -1.92 -11.94
C TYR A 30 -15.20 -0.76 -12.93
N ARG A 31 -16.41 -0.44 -13.38
CA ARG A 31 -16.72 0.84 -14.06
C ARG A 31 -17.26 1.82 -13.03
N PHE A 32 -16.41 2.71 -12.54
CA PHE A 32 -16.83 3.76 -11.60
C PHE A 32 -17.71 4.79 -12.30
N LYS A 33 -18.92 5.01 -11.75
CA LYS A 33 -19.82 6.07 -12.22
C LYS A 33 -19.37 7.45 -11.79
N THR A 34 -18.72 7.57 -10.63
CA THR A 34 -18.24 8.84 -10.08
C THR A 34 -16.86 8.70 -9.45
N ARG A 35 -16.13 9.82 -9.38
CA ARG A 35 -14.81 9.90 -8.74
C ARG A 35 -14.87 9.61 -7.23
N GLU A 36 -15.98 9.96 -6.58
CA GLU A 36 -16.18 9.68 -5.14
C GLU A 36 -16.30 8.19 -4.85
N THR A 37 -17.06 7.45 -5.68
CA THR A 37 -17.16 5.99 -5.53
C THR A 37 -15.78 5.34 -5.72
N ALA A 38 -14.99 5.79 -6.70
CA ALA A 38 -13.64 5.28 -6.90
C ALA A 38 -12.74 5.54 -5.67
N LYS A 39 -12.81 6.73 -5.08
CA LYS A 39 -12.06 7.07 -3.86
C LYS A 39 -12.44 6.18 -2.68
N ARG A 40 -13.74 5.95 -2.47
CA ARG A 40 -14.23 5.10 -1.37
C ARG A 40 -13.74 3.66 -1.49
N ILE A 41 -13.86 3.08 -2.69
CA ILE A 41 -13.40 1.71 -2.94
C ILE A 41 -11.87 1.61 -2.80
N LEU A 42 -11.13 2.60 -3.29
CA LEU A 42 -9.68 2.63 -3.12
C LEU A 42 -9.28 2.72 -1.64
N PHE A 43 -9.99 3.55 -0.87
CA PHE A 43 -9.75 3.71 0.56
C PHE A 43 -10.04 2.42 1.33
N GLU A 44 -11.19 1.79 1.05
CA GLU A 44 -11.57 0.50 1.63
C GLU A 44 -10.56 -0.60 1.27
N TYR A 45 -10.14 -0.69 0.01
CA TYR A 45 -9.12 -1.63 -0.41
C TYR A 45 -7.79 -1.39 0.34
N ASN A 46 -7.36 -0.13 0.49
CA ASN A 46 -6.11 0.18 1.18
C ASN A 46 -6.18 -0.15 2.69
N GLU A 47 -7.21 0.33 3.38
CA GLU A 47 -7.30 0.20 4.84
C GLU A 47 -7.72 -1.19 5.30
N VAL A 48 -8.69 -1.80 4.62
CA VAL A 48 -9.29 -3.06 5.06
C VAL A 48 -8.55 -4.24 4.43
N PHE A 49 -8.34 -4.22 3.12
CA PHE A 49 -7.75 -5.37 2.44
C PHE A 49 -6.22 -5.35 2.48
N TYR A 50 -5.59 -4.29 1.97
CA TYR A 50 -4.15 -4.23 1.78
C TYR A 50 -3.40 -4.23 3.11
N ASN A 51 -3.76 -3.33 4.04
CA ASN A 51 -3.03 -3.21 5.30
C ASN A 51 -3.31 -4.35 6.29
N ARG A 52 -4.55 -4.88 6.33
CA ARG A 52 -5.00 -5.80 7.38
C ARG A 52 -5.17 -7.25 6.96
N ILE A 53 -5.28 -7.54 5.66
CA ILE A 53 -5.61 -8.90 5.18
C ILE A 53 -4.52 -9.43 4.23
N ARG A 54 -4.00 -8.61 3.32
CA ARG A 54 -3.06 -9.04 2.30
C ARG A 54 -1.71 -9.41 2.94
N ARG A 55 -1.31 -10.66 2.78
CA ARG A 55 0.01 -11.12 3.21
C ARG A 55 1.04 -10.87 2.12
N HIS A 56 2.21 -10.39 2.51
CA HIS A 56 3.29 -10.07 1.58
C HIS A 56 4.47 -11.02 1.81
N ALA A 57 4.81 -11.83 0.81
CA ALA A 57 5.94 -12.77 0.89
C ALA A 57 7.27 -12.05 1.20
N LYS A 58 7.44 -10.82 0.72
CA LYS A 58 8.63 -9.99 0.96
C LYS A 58 8.85 -9.62 2.43
N ILE A 59 7.81 -9.63 3.26
CA ILE A 59 7.88 -9.35 4.71
C ILE A 59 7.60 -10.62 5.54
N GLY A 60 8.03 -11.78 5.04
CA GLY A 60 7.85 -13.03 5.77
C GLY A 60 6.41 -13.54 5.80
N ASN A 61 5.62 -13.23 4.76
CA ASN A 61 4.21 -13.61 4.66
C ASN A 61 3.32 -13.02 5.78
N GLN A 62 3.72 -11.89 6.34
CA GLN A 62 2.94 -11.12 7.31
C GLN A 62 2.05 -10.08 6.59
N ILE A 63 1.04 -9.57 7.31
CA ILE A 63 0.26 -8.41 6.86
C ILE A 63 1.04 -7.12 7.15
N PRO A 64 0.91 -6.07 6.31
CA PRO A 64 1.65 -4.83 6.49
C PRO A 64 1.44 -4.16 7.86
N ALA A 65 0.23 -4.20 8.41
CA ALA A 65 -0.07 -3.60 9.72
C ALA A 65 0.73 -4.25 10.85
N ASP A 66 0.84 -5.58 10.86
CA ASP A 66 1.59 -6.31 11.89
C ASP A 66 3.09 -6.07 11.77
N PHE A 67 3.61 -6.08 10.54
CA PHE A 67 5.01 -5.77 10.29
C PHE A 67 5.37 -4.35 10.74
N ALA A 68 4.52 -3.36 10.43
CA ALA A 68 4.71 -1.99 10.87
C ALA A 68 4.69 -1.87 12.40
N ASN A 69 3.72 -2.50 13.08
CA ASN A 69 3.66 -2.52 14.54
C ASN A 69 4.92 -3.13 15.16
N GLN A 70 5.39 -4.27 14.66
CA GLN A 70 6.62 -4.91 15.12
C GLN A 70 7.83 -3.98 14.94
N TYR A 71 7.93 -3.31 13.79
CA TYR A 71 8.99 -2.34 13.50
C TYR A 71 8.97 -1.14 14.45
N TYR A 72 7.79 -0.57 14.75
CA TYR A 72 7.67 0.54 15.69
C TYR A 72 8.04 0.13 17.12
N ILE A 73 7.58 -1.02 17.57
CA ILE A 73 7.92 -1.56 18.90
C ILE A 73 9.43 -1.78 18.99
N SER A 74 10.05 -2.40 17.98
CA SER A 74 11.51 -2.63 17.98
C SER A 74 12.30 -1.32 17.98
N ASN A 75 11.88 -0.32 17.22
CA ASN A 75 12.55 0.99 17.21
C ASN A 75 12.36 1.75 18.52
N GLN A 76 11.21 1.63 19.17
CA GLN A 76 10.97 2.26 20.46
C GLN A 76 11.84 1.61 21.55
N ILE A 77 11.95 0.27 21.54
CA ILE A 77 12.86 -0.47 22.42
C ILE A 77 14.30 -0.06 22.15
N ALA A 78 14.74 -0.01 20.89
CA ALA A 78 16.10 0.38 20.52
C ALA A 78 16.45 1.83 20.88
N ALA A 79 15.46 2.74 20.86
CA ALA A 79 15.64 4.14 21.28
C ALA A 79 15.60 4.33 22.81
N SER A 80 15.31 3.27 23.58
CA SER A 80 15.24 3.28 25.04
C SER A 80 16.54 2.77 25.70
N PHE A 81 17.55 2.41 24.90
CA PHE A 81 18.91 2.02 25.31
C PHE A 81 19.92 3.04 24.78
#